data_AF-A0A7S1UEY3-F1
#
_entry.id   AF-A0A7S1UEY3-F1
#
_cell.length_a   1.000
_cell.length_b   1.000
_cell.length_c   1.000
_cell.angle_alpha   90.00
_cell.angle_beta   90.00
_cell.angle_gamma   90.00
#
_symmetry.space_group_name_H-M   'P 1'
#
loop_
_entity.id
_entity.type
_entity.pdbx_description
1 polymer ?
#
loop_
_entity_poly.entity_id
_entity_poly.type
_entity_poly.pdbx_seq_one_letter_code
_entity_poly.pdbx_strand_id
1 'polypeptide(L)'
;ISDGKVILASRGPQKRAALEQALVSAAAAGCKVPGGGRSVTCVGAASGINEQPVGFEETQLGALNRLAAAKQAEPGAALYVAVENGIVEVCSEWFDFACVIMDGRPLLKPHCRCSSR
;
A
#
# COMPACT_ATOMS: atom_id res chain seq x y z
N ILE A 1 -10.27 -3.47 -17.34
CA ILE A 1 -9.27 -2.79 -16.47
C ILE A 1 -10.08 -2.10 -15.39
N SER A 2 -9.83 -2.37 -14.10
CA SER A 2 -10.57 -1.68 -13.03
C SER A 2 -9.98 -0.29 -12.81
N ASP A 3 -10.76 0.76 -13.13
CA ASP A 3 -10.43 2.19 -13.07
C ASP A 3 -10.27 2.71 -11.63
N GLY A 4 -9.28 2.18 -10.91
CA GLY A 4 -9.04 2.49 -9.52
C GLY A 4 -7.66 3.10 -9.28
N LYS A 5 -7.60 4.27 -8.64
CA LYS A 5 -6.34 4.90 -8.17
C LYS A 5 -5.66 4.00 -7.15
N VAL A 6 -4.33 3.87 -7.23
CA VAL A 6 -3.48 3.27 -6.19
C VAL A 6 -2.73 4.40 -5.47
N ILE A 7 -2.83 4.44 -4.14
CA ILE A 7 -2.11 5.40 -3.29
C ILE A 7 -1.02 4.65 -2.52
N LEU A 8 0.21 5.18 -2.58
CA LEU A 8 1.31 4.79 -1.71
C LEU A 8 1.52 5.87 -0.64
N ALA A 9 1.43 5.48 0.63
CA ALA A 9 1.66 6.33 1.80
C ALA A 9 3.17 6.55 2.07
N SER A 10 3.91 6.92 1.02
CA SER A 10 5.34 7.21 1.06
C SER A 10 5.71 8.10 -0.13
N ARG A 11 6.78 8.90 0.03
CA ARG A 11 7.42 9.65 -1.06
C ARG A 11 8.72 9.00 -1.57
N GLY A 12 9.11 7.86 -0.99
CA GLY A 12 10.36 7.17 -1.33
C GLY A 12 10.31 6.54 -2.72
N PRO A 13 11.19 6.92 -3.67
CA PRO A 13 11.18 6.38 -5.03
C PRO A 13 11.39 4.87 -5.08
N GLN A 14 12.18 4.31 -4.16
CA GLN A 14 12.40 2.87 -4.02
C GLN A 14 11.13 2.11 -3.60
N LYS A 15 10.34 2.69 -2.68
CA LYS A 15 9.07 2.09 -2.22
C LYS A 15 8.03 2.13 -3.34
N ARG A 16 8.02 3.21 -4.12
CA ARG A 16 7.19 3.32 -5.33
C ARG A 16 7.56 2.27 -6.37
N ALA A 17 8.83 2.15 -6.72
CA ALA A 17 9.31 1.19 -7.72
C ALA A 17 8.99 -0.26 -7.30
N ALA A 18 9.17 -0.59 -6.02
CA ALA A 18 8.82 -1.90 -5.48
C ALA A 18 7.32 -2.20 -5.61
N LEU A 19 6.45 -1.23 -5.29
CA LEU A 19 5.00 -1.40 -5.44
C LEU A 19 4.58 -1.53 -6.91
N GLU A 20 5.12 -0.69 -7.81
CA GLU A 20 4.85 -0.79 -9.24
C GLU A 20 5.25 -2.18 -9.79
N GLN A 21 6.42 -2.68 -9.40
CA GLN A 21 6.86 -4.02 -9.80
C GLN A 21 5.93 -5.12 -9.25
N ALA A 22 5.52 -5.02 -7.98
CA ALA A 22 4.58 -5.97 -7.39
C ALA A 22 3.23 -5.99 -8.12
N LEU A 23 2.70 -4.83 -8.50
CA LEU A 23 1.45 -4.72 -9.25
C LEU A 23 1.56 -5.28 -10.67
N VAL A 24 2.68 -5.04 -11.36
CA VAL A 24 2.97 -5.61 -12.68
C VAL A 24 3.07 -7.13 -12.60
N SER A 25 3.81 -7.66 -11.63
CA SER A 25 3.95 -9.10 -11.42
C SER A 25 2.61 -9.76 -11.08
N ALA A 26 1.77 -9.14 -10.25
CA ALA A 26 0.43 -9.63 -9.95
C ALA A 26 -0.48 -9.63 -11.19
N ALA A 27 -0.43 -8.57 -12.01
CA ALA A 27 -1.18 -8.53 -13.28
C ALA A 27 -0.74 -9.64 -14.25
N ALA A 28 0.57 -9.88 -14.37
CA ALA A 28 1.12 -10.96 -15.18
C ALA A 28 0.71 -12.35 -14.68
N ALA A 29 0.54 -12.52 -13.37
CA ALA A 29 -0.01 -13.73 -12.76
C ALA A 29 -1.54 -13.86 -12.91
N GLY A 30 -2.20 -12.94 -13.62
CA GLY A 30 -3.64 -12.96 -13.87
C GLY A 30 -4.49 -12.35 -12.74
N CYS A 31 -3.87 -11.74 -11.72
CA CYS A 31 -4.61 -11.02 -10.69
C CYS A 31 -5.20 -9.73 -11.26
N LYS A 32 -6.43 -9.43 -10.85
CA LYS A 32 -7.02 -8.12 -11.13
C LYS A 32 -6.35 -7.08 -10.22
N VAL A 33 -5.65 -6.13 -10.81
CA VAL A 33 -5.01 -5.01 -10.10
C VAL A 33 -5.69 -3.69 -10.45
N PRO A 34 -5.89 -2.78 -9.50
CA PRO A 34 -6.35 -1.42 -9.80
C PRO A 34 -5.33 -0.65 -10.67
N GLY A 35 -5.83 0.31 -11.45
CA GLY A 35 -4.97 1.28 -12.14
C GLY A 35 -4.09 0.68 -13.24
N GLY A 36 -4.47 -0.47 -13.78
CA GLY A 36 -3.74 -1.16 -14.86
C GLY A 36 -2.32 -1.60 -14.47
N GLY A 37 -2.01 -1.63 -13.17
CA GLY A 37 -0.74 -2.11 -12.62
C GLY A 37 0.42 -1.10 -12.59
N ARG A 38 0.23 0.15 -13.07
CA ARG A 38 1.35 1.14 -13.15
C ARG A 38 1.02 2.53 -12.63
N SER A 39 -0.23 2.85 -12.32
CA SER A 39 -0.61 4.18 -11.83
C SER A 39 -0.57 4.24 -10.31
N VAL A 40 0.60 4.55 -9.74
CA VAL A 40 0.79 4.76 -8.30
C VAL A 40 0.96 6.25 -8.01
N THR A 41 0.09 6.82 -7.18
CA THR A 41 0.27 8.18 -6.64
C THR A 41 0.91 8.10 -5.26
N CYS A 42 2.00 8.83 -5.07
CA CYS A 42 2.73 8.89 -3.80
C CYS A 42 2.24 10.07 -2.95
N VAL A 43 1.92 9.82 -1.69
CA VAL A 43 1.45 10.82 -0.74
C VAL A 43 2.37 10.85 0.47
N GLY A 44 2.70 12.06 0.93
CA GLY A 44 3.39 12.22 2.21
C GLY A 44 2.43 11.92 3.34
N ALA A 45 2.71 10.89 4.13
CA ALA A 45 1.87 10.46 5.24
C ALA A 45 2.73 10.34 6.50
N ALA A 46 2.41 11.11 7.53
CA ALA A 46 3.10 11.04 8.82
C ALA A 46 2.70 9.75 9.55
N SER A 47 3.68 9.06 10.14
CA SER A 47 3.42 7.87 10.98
C SER A 47 3.01 8.24 12.41
N GLY A 48 3.31 9.45 12.87
CA GLY A 48 2.97 9.92 14.21
C GLY A 48 3.70 9.18 15.35
N ILE A 49 4.73 8.40 15.01
CA ILE A 49 5.59 7.64 15.93
C ILE A 49 7.06 8.01 15.68
N ASN A 50 7.98 7.35 16.37
CA ASN A 50 9.42 7.53 16.17
C ASN A 50 9.82 7.29 14.70
N GLU A 51 10.80 8.06 14.21
CA GLU A 51 11.30 7.90 12.83
C GLU A 51 11.93 6.53 12.58
N GLN A 52 12.51 5.91 13.62
CA GLN A 52 13.03 4.56 13.61
C GLN A 52 12.28 3.70 14.66
N PRO A 53 11.15 3.09 14.30
CA PRO A 53 10.37 2.24 15.19
C PRO A 53 11.16 1.00 15.65
N VAL A 54 10.94 0.57 16.89
CA VAL A 54 11.57 -0.61 17.48
C VAL A 54 10.52 -1.69 17.74
N GLY A 55 10.74 -2.87 17.17
CA GLY A 55 9.87 -4.03 17.28
C GLY A 55 8.70 -4.03 16.28
N PHE A 56 8.03 -5.17 16.21
CA PHE A 56 6.94 -5.41 15.26
C PHE A 56 5.72 -4.52 15.51
N GLU A 57 5.32 -4.35 16.78
CA GLU A 57 4.11 -3.61 17.15
C GLU A 57 4.20 -2.13 16.77
N GLU A 58 5.30 -1.46 17.12
CA GLU A 58 5.50 -0.04 16.78
C GLU A 58 5.60 0.15 15.26
N THR A 59 6.31 -0.74 14.57
CA THR A 59 6.45 -0.68 13.10
C THR A 59 5.11 -0.88 12.40
N GLN A 60 4.28 -1.81 12.88
CA GLN A 60 2.93 -2.03 12.37
C GLN A 60 2.03 -0.82 12.62
N LEU A 61 2.09 -0.23 13.82
CA LEU A 61 1.36 0.99 14.16
C LEU A 61 1.74 2.15 13.23
N GLY A 62 3.03 2.33 12.95
CA GLY A 62 3.52 3.32 11.99
C GLY A 62 2.93 3.13 10.59
N ALA A 63 2.92 1.89 10.09
CA ALA A 63 2.31 1.57 8.80
C ALA A 63 0.80 1.86 8.79
N LEU A 64 0.06 1.50 9.85
CA LEU A 64 -1.38 1.80 9.99
C LEU A 64 -1.66 3.30 10.02
N ASN A 65 -0.87 4.07 10.77
CA ASN A 65 -1.01 5.52 10.87
C ASN A 65 -0.74 6.20 9.52
N ARG A 66 0.30 5.77 8.79
CA ARG A 66 0.55 6.27 7.43
C ARG A 66 -0.60 5.97 6.49
N LEU A 67 -1.16 4.75 6.57
CA LEU A 67 -2.31 4.36 5.76
C LEU A 67 -3.53 5.24 6.06
N ALA A 68 -3.81 5.51 7.33
CA ALA A 68 -4.89 6.39 7.77
C ALA A 68 -4.69 7.83 7.28
N ALA A 69 -3.48 8.38 7.44
CA ALA A 69 -3.15 9.72 6.95
C ALA A 69 -3.26 9.83 5.42
N ALA A 70 -2.84 8.80 4.68
CA ALA A 70 -2.99 8.77 3.22
C ALA A 70 -4.46 8.73 2.78
N LYS A 71 -5.32 7.99 3.48
CA LYS A 71 -6.77 7.99 3.24
C LYS A 71 -7.44 9.33 3.51
N GLN A 72 -6.97 10.04 4.53
CA GLN A 72 -7.47 11.38 4.85
C GLN A 72 -7.04 12.40 3.80
N ALA A 73 -5.78 12.35 3.36
CA ALA A 73 -5.25 13.27 2.34
C ALA A 73 -5.82 13.00 0.94
N GLU A 74 -6.00 11.73 0.57
CA GLU A 74 -6.43 11.32 -0.77
C GLU A 74 -7.53 10.23 -0.66
N PRO A 75 -8.77 10.60 -0.32
CA PRO A 75 -9.86 9.64 -0.14
C PRO A 75 -10.33 9.00 -1.46
N GLY A 76 -10.93 7.81 -1.36
CA GLY A 76 -11.61 7.15 -2.48
C GLY A 76 -10.73 6.32 -3.42
N ALA A 77 -9.47 6.06 -3.09
CA ALA A 77 -8.63 5.16 -3.87
C ALA A 77 -9.15 3.72 -3.87
N ALA A 78 -8.79 2.95 -4.89
CA ALA A 78 -9.13 1.53 -4.96
C ALA A 78 -8.20 0.67 -4.11
N LEU A 79 -6.96 1.12 -3.90
CA LEU A 79 -5.96 0.48 -3.07
C LEU A 79 -5.10 1.56 -2.39
N TYR A 80 -4.91 1.42 -1.09
CA TYR A 80 -3.92 2.14 -0.30
C TYR A 80 -2.84 1.15 0.14
N VAL A 81 -1.59 1.58 0.07
CA VAL A 81 -0.44 0.80 0.52
C VAL A 81 0.42 1.67 1.42
N ALA A 82 0.81 1.13 2.57
CA ALA A 82 1.79 1.72 3.47
C ALA A 82 2.96 0.76 3.66
N VAL A 83 4.18 1.31 3.73
CA VAL A 83 5.41 0.56 3.96
C VAL A 83 6.21 1.28 5.03
N GLU A 84 6.32 0.67 6.21
CA GLU A 84 7.09 1.19 7.33
C GLU A 84 8.28 0.30 7.63
N ASN A 85 9.45 0.92 7.74
CA ASN A 85 10.67 0.23 8.16
C ASN A 85 10.80 0.35 9.68
N GLY A 86 11.38 -0.66 10.31
CA GLY A 86 11.67 -0.67 11.73
C GLY A 86 12.78 -1.66 12.04
N ILE A 87 13.30 -1.60 13.26
CA ILE A 87 14.37 -2.50 13.71
C ILE A 87 13.85 -3.46 14.77
N VAL A 88 14.35 -4.69 14.77
CA VAL A 88 14.07 -5.68 15.80
C VAL A 88 15.38 -6.32 16.26
N GLU A 89 15.49 -6.56 17.55
CA GLU A 89 16.60 -7.32 18.12
C GLU A 89 16.26 -8.81 18.10
N VAL A 90 17.15 -9.61 17.51
CA VAL A 90 17.05 -11.07 17.49
C VAL A 90 18.41 -11.64 17.89
N CYS A 91 18.45 -12.40 18.98
CA CYS A 91 19.70 -12.99 19.50
C CYS A 91 20.83 -11.96 19.70
N SER A 92 20.50 -10.78 20.25
CA SER A 92 21.44 -9.67 20.49
C SER A 92 22.03 -9.02 19.23
N GLU A 93 21.44 -9.28 18.07
CA GLU A 93 21.77 -8.63 16.80
C GLU A 93 20.57 -7.81 16.30
N TRP A 94 20.84 -6.67 15.67
CA TRP A 94 19.80 -5.77 15.16
C TRP A 94 19.51 -6.01 13.68
N PHE A 95 18.24 -6.18 13.35
CA PHE A 95 17.77 -6.38 11.97
C PHE A 95 16.81 -5.27 11.56
N ASP A 96 17.01 -4.68 10.38
CA ASP A 96 16.01 -3.84 9.72
C ASP A 96 15.00 -4.73 8.99
N PHE A 97 13.72 -4.40 9.11
CA PHE A 97 12.63 -5.07 8.42
C PHE A 97 11.57 -4.05 7.98
N ALA A 98 10.66 -4.47 7.11
CA ALA A 98 9.56 -3.64 6.66
C ALA A 98 8.19 -4.29 6.93
N CYS A 99 7.27 -3.54 7.52
CA CYS A 99 5.85 -3.86 7.57
C CYS A 99 5.15 -3.26 6.34
N VAL A 100 4.45 -4.10 5.58
CA VAL A 100 3.64 -3.68 4.42
C VAL A 100 2.18 -3.92 4.75
N ILE A 101 1.38 -2.85 4.72
CA ILE A 101 -0.07 -2.92 4.94
C ILE A 101 -0.78 -2.44 3.67
N MET A 102 -1.75 -3.23 3.23
CA MET A 102 -2.58 -2.95 2.07
C MET A 102 -4.05 -2.91 2.48
N ASP A 103 -4.76 -1.87 2.07
CA ASP A 103 -6.21 -1.80 2.18
C ASP A 103 -6.80 -1.46 0.81
N GLY A 104 -7.52 -2.43 0.26
CA GLY A 104 -8.21 -2.29 -1.02
C GLY A 104 -9.70 -2.54 -0.87
N ARG A 105 -10.50 -1.83 -1.67
CA ARG A 105 -11.90 -2.20 -1.83
C ARG A 105 -12.00 -3.53 -2.58
N PRO A 106 -12.95 -4.41 -2.24
CA PRO A 106 -13.25 -5.57 -3.06
C PRO A 106 -13.51 -5.11 -4.49
N LEU A 107 -12.81 -5.70 -5.46
CA LEU A 107 -13.08 -5.45 -6.87
C LEU A 107 -14.45 -6.05 -7.20
N LEU A 108 -15.50 -5.25 -7.05
CA LEU A 108 -16.86 -5.62 -7.42
C LEU A 108 -16.85 -6.15 -8.86
N LYS A 109 -17.48 -7.31 -9.08
CA LYS A 109 -17.73 -7.78 -10.44
C LYS A 109 -18.52 -6.68 -11.17
N PRO A 110 -18.17 -6.33 -12.42
CA PRO A 110 -19.03 -5.45 -13.20
C PRO A 110 -20.41 -6.12 -13.25
N HIS A 111 -21.44 -5.39 -12.79
CA HIS A 111 -22.82 -5.81 -13.00
C HIS A 111 -23.00 -5.98 -14.50
N CYS A 112 -23.30 -7.20 -14.93
CA CYS A 112 -23.69 -7.48 -16.30
C CYS A 112 -24.96 -6.67 -16.56
N ARG A 113 -24.85 -5.55 -17.29
CA ARG A 113 -26.04 -4.86 -17.79
C ARG A 113 -26.64 -5.77 -18.84
N CYS A 114 -27.63 -6.58 -18.45
CA CYS A 114 -28.56 -7.14 -19.41
C CYS A 114 -29.19 -5.95 -20.14
N SER A 115 -28.90 -5.82 -21.43
CA SER A 115 -29.69 -4.98 -22.32
C SER A 115 -31.11 -5.55 -22.31
N SER A 116 -32.02 -4.87 -21.62
CA SER A 116 -33.45 -5.08 -21.80
C SER A 116 -33.76 -4.88 -23.28
N ARG A 117 -34.32 -5.92 -23.89
CA ARG A 117 -34.82 -5.95 -25.26
C ARG A 117 -35.92 -4.92 -25.48
#